data_AF-A0A9D5YYS4-F1
#
_entry.id   AF-A0A9D5YYS4-F1
#
_cell.length_a   1.000
_cell.length_b   1.000
_cell.length_c   1.000
_cell.angle_alpha   90.00
_cell.angle_beta   90.00
_cell.angle_gamma   90.00
#
_symmetry.space_group_name_H-M   'P 1'
#
loop_
_entity.id
_entity.type
_entity.pdbx_description
1 polymer ?
#
loop_
_entity_poly.entity_id
_entity_poly.type
_entity_poly.pdbx_seq_one_letter_code
_entity_poly.pdbx_strand_id
1 'polypeptide(L)'
;MSRYEVDSARVAQASAAVGGSVTAIRAEVGAMLRNLQDLQASWQGGAATAFAGVMVEWQGAQVHVETALDSITTALGSAAQTYADAEAQAARLFLR
;
A
#
# COMPACT_ATOMS: atom_id res chain seq x y z
N MET A 1 0.77 -30.43 13.50
CA MET A 1 1.42 -29.11 13.63
C MET A 1 1.72 -28.45 12.29
N SER A 2 2.26 -29.17 11.30
CA SER A 2 2.66 -28.62 9.98
C SER A 2 1.67 -27.67 9.27
N ARG A 3 0.35 -27.90 9.29
CA ARG A 3 -0.58 -27.06 8.52
C ARG A 3 -0.69 -25.62 9.04
N TYR A 4 -0.69 -25.42 10.36
CA TYR A 4 -0.84 -24.09 10.95
C TYR A 4 0.42 -23.23 10.73
N GLU A 5 1.61 -23.83 10.86
CA GLU A 5 2.89 -23.19 10.55
C GLU A 5 3.06 -22.88 9.05
N VAL A 6 2.57 -23.77 8.17
CA VAL A 6 2.60 -23.53 6.72
C VAL A 6 1.66 -22.38 6.32
N ASP A 7 0.48 -22.31 6.93
CA ASP A 7 -0.47 -21.22 6.68
C ASP A 7 0.09 -19.87 7.21
N SER A 8 0.73 -19.85 8.38
CA SER A 8 1.35 -18.62 8.92
C SER A 8 2.54 -18.13 8.08
N ALA A 9 3.43 -19.02 7.64
CA ALA A 9 4.53 -18.67 6.75
C ALA A 9 4.05 -18.11 5.40
N ARG A 10 2.98 -18.69 4.84
CA ARG A 10 2.36 -18.18 3.60
C ARG A 10 1.75 -16.79 3.80
N VAL A 11 1.08 -16.54 4.93
CA VAL A 11 0.54 -15.22 5.25
C VAL A 11 1.66 -14.19 5.40
N ALA A 12 2.74 -14.54 6.10
CA ALA A 12 3.90 -13.65 6.25
C ALA A 12 4.54 -13.30 4.90
N GLN A 13 4.71 -14.29 4.02
CA GLN A 13 5.22 -14.07 2.66
C GLN A 13 4.29 -13.17 1.84
N ALA A 14 2.98 -13.41 1.89
CA ALA A 14 1.99 -12.59 1.21
C ALA A 14 2.00 -11.14 1.71
N SER A 15 2.08 -10.93 3.03
CA SER A 15 2.19 -9.61 3.64
C SER A 15 3.45 -8.87 3.18
N ALA A 16 4.59 -9.55 3.12
CA ALA A 16 5.84 -8.96 2.63
C ALA A 16 5.75 -8.57 1.14
N ALA A 17 5.16 -9.43 0.31
CA ALA A 17 4.95 -9.14 -1.11
C ALA A 17 4.02 -7.94 -1.31
N VAL A 18 2.92 -7.86 -0.55
CA VAL A 18 2.00 -6.71 -0.60
C VAL A 18 2.69 -5.44 -0.10
N GLY A 19 3.49 -5.50 0.97
CA GLY A 19 4.28 -4.36 1.44
C GLY A 19 5.22 -3.81 0.35
N GLY A 20 5.88 -4.69 -0.40
CA GLY A 20 6.68 -4.30 -1.57
C GLY A 20 5.85 -3.59 -2.65
N SER A 21 4.67 -4.13 -2.98
CA SER A 21 3.73 -3.51 -3.92
C SER A 21 3.25 -2.13 -3.45
N VAL A 22 2.96 -1.96 -2.15
CA VAL A 22 2.58 -0.66 -1.58
C VAL A 22 3.69 0.37 -1.79
N THR A 23 4.94 0.03 -1.50
CA THR A 23 6.08 0.93 -1.72
C THR A 23 6.23 1.31 -3.18
N ALA A 24 6.12 0.34 -4.10
CA ALA A 24 6.22 0.59 -5.53
C ALA A 24 5.10 1.52 -6.03
N ILE A 25 3.84 1.28 -5.61
CA ILE A 25 2.70 2.11 -6.03
C ILE A 25 2.88 3.56 -5.54
N ARG A 26 3.31 3.77 -4.28
CA ARG A 26 3.60 5.13 -3.77
C ARG A 26 4.66 5.86 -4.58
N ALA A 27 5.72 5.14 -4.99
CA ALA A 27 6.77 5.72 -5.82
C ALA A 27 6.22 6.16 -7.19
N GLU A 28 5.41 5.32 -7.83
CA GLU A 28 4.78 5.62 -9.13
C GLU A 28 3.76 6.77 -9.04
N VAL A 29 2.95 6.82 -7.99
CA VAL A 29 2.04 7.95 -7.71
C VAL A 29 2.84 9.24 -7.57
N GLY A 30 3.93 9.22 -6.79
CA GLY A 30 4.82 10.38 -6.69
C GLY A 30 5.48 10.78 -8.02
N ALA A 31 5.85 9.80 -8.85
CA ALA A 31 6.42 10.05 -10.17
C ALA A 31 5.41 10.68 -11.13
N MET A 32 4.17 10.21 -11.14
CA MET A 32 3.10 10.77 -11.96
C MET A 32 2.83 12.24 -11.63
N LEU A 33 2.83 12.62 -10.34
CA LEU A 33 2.70 14.02 -9.95
C LEU A 33 3.82 14.90 -10.54
N ARG A 34 5.08 14.44 -10.47
CA ARG A 34 6.22 15.18 -11.06
C ARG A 34 6.06 15.32 -12.58
N ASN A 35 5.72 14.24 -13.27
CA ASN A 35 5.52 14.27 -14.72
C ASN A 35 4.40 15.24 -15.13
N LEU A 36 3.31 15.29 -14.38
CA LEU A 36 2.21 16.23 -14.62
C LEU A 36 2.62 17.68 -14.35
N GLN A 37 3.40 17.93 -13.30
CA GLN A 37 3.95 19.27 -13.01
C GLN A 37 4.89 19.76 -14.12
N ASP A 38 5.78 18.89 -14.61
CA ASP A 38 6.68 19.20 -15.72
C ASP A 38 5.91 19.49 -17.00
N LEU A 39 4.87 18.70 -17.29
CA LEU A 39 3.99 18.94 -18.45
C LEU A 39 3.24 20.27 -18.32
N GLN A 40 2.70 20.59 -17.15
CA GLN A 40 2.04 21.88 -16.89
C GLN A 40 2.98 23.05 -17.15
N ALA A 41 4.26 22.95 -16.74
CA ALA A 41 5.25 24.01 -16.96
C ALA A 41 5.57 24.24 -18.44
N SER A 42 5.35 23.25 -19.31
CA SER A 42 5.56 23.38 -20.75
C SER A 42 4.41 24.08 -21.49
N TRP A 43 3.21 24.14 -20.89
CA TRP A 43 2.03 24.73 -21.49
C TRP A 43 1.90 26.22 -21.13
N GLN A 44 1.51 27.06 -22.09
CA GLN A 44 1.33 28.50 -21.91
C GLN A 44 -0.07 28.93 -22.37
N GLY A 45 -0.58 30.04 -21.81
CA GLY A 45 -1.88 30.59 -22.19
C GLY A 45 -3.06 29.71 -21.74
N GLY A 46 -4.15 29.71 -22.51
CA GLY A 46 -5.40 29.02 -22.13
C GLY A 46 -5.27 27.51 -21.94
N ALA A 47 -4.25 26.87 -22.54
CA ALA A 47 -3.97 25.45 -22.35
C ALA A 47 -3.53 25.15 -20.91
N ALA A 48 -2.72 26.02 -20.29
CA ALA A 48 -2.28 25.85 -18.90
C ALA A 48 -3.47 25.89 -17.93
N THR A 49 -4.46 26.76 -18.18
CA THR A 49 -5.69 26.83 -17.39
C THR A 49 -6.52 25.55 -17.52
N ALA A 50 -6.63 24.98 -18.73
CA ALA A 50 -7.33 23.72 -18.93
C ALA A 50 -6.62 22.54 -18.24
N PHE A 51 -5.27 22.54 -18.25
CA PHE A 51 -4.46 21.50 -17.61
C PHE A 51 -4.58 21.50 -16.08
N ALA A 52 -4.91 22.63 -15.46
CA ALA A 52 -5.19 22.69 -14.02
C ALA A 52 -6.31 21.73 -13.60
N GLY A 53 -7.30 21.47 -14.46
CA GLY A 53 -8.34 20.47 -14.21
C GLY A 53 -7.78 19.04 -14.08
N VAL A 54 -6.83 18.67 -14.94
CA VAL A 54 -6.14 17.37 -14.89
C VAL A 54 -5.36 17.21 -13.60
N MET A 55 -4.71 18.28 -13.12
CA MET A 55 -4.00 18.28 -11.84
C MET A 55 -4.93 18.05 -10.65
N VAL A 56 -6.12 18.67 -10.65
CA VAL A 56 -7.14 18.47 -9.60
C VAL A 56 -7.65 17.03 -9.60
N GLU A 57 -7.96 16.49 -10.78
CA GLU A 57 -8.38 15.10 -10.94
C GLU A 57 -7.31 14.13 -10.40
N TRP A 58 -6.05 14.35 -10.79
CA TRP A 58 -4.92 13.56 -10.31
C TRP A 58 -4.76 13.64 -8.78
N GLN A 59 -4.87 14.83 -8.19
CA GLN A 59 -4.77 15.01 -6.74
C GLN A 59 -5.84 14.19 -6.00
N GLY A 60 -7.07 14.15 -6.54
CA GLY A 60 -8.16 13.32 -6.01
C GLY A 60 -7.85 11.83 -6.10
N ALA A 61 -7.37 11.37 -7.26
CA ALA A 61 -6.98 9.98 -7.47
C ALA A 61 -5.82 9.56 -6.53
N GLN A 62 -4.81 10.42 -6.37
CA GLN A 62 -3.69 10.20 -5.45
C GLN A 62 -4.18 9.98 -4.01
N VAL A 63 -5.07 10.83 -3.51
CA VAL A 63 -5.62 10.69 -2.15
C VAL A 63 -6.35 9.36 -1.99
N HIS A 64 -7.12 8.95 -2.99
CA HIS A 64 -7.83 7.67 -2.97
C HIS A 64 -6.87 6.48 -2.94
N VAL A 65 -5.81 6.51 -3.75
CA VAL A 65 -4.77 5.46 -3.77
C VAL A 65 -4.08 5.38 -2.41
N GLU A 66 -3.62 6.49 -1.85
CA GLU A 66 -2.95 6.49 -0.53
C GLU A 66 -3.86 5.94 0.56
N THR A 67 -5.14 6.30 0.55
CA THR A 67 -6.13 5.81 1.52
C THR A 67 -6.30 4.28 1.41
N ALA A 68 -6.36 3.75 0.19
CA ALA A 68 -6.45 2.32 -0.04
C ALA A 68 -5.19 1.58 0.43
N LEU A 69 -4.00 2.14 0.16
CA LEU A 69 -2.72 1.57 0.59
C LEU A 69 -2.56 1.55 2.11
N ASP A 70 -2.99 2.61 2.80
CA ASP A 70 -2.99 2.66 4.27
C ASP A 70 -3.95 1.65 4.88
N SER A 71 -5.13 1.48 4.29
CA SER A 71 -6.11 0.47 4.71
C SER A 71 -5.54 -0.94 4.57
N ILE A 72 -4.92 -1.26 3.42
CA ILE A 72 -4.26 -2.54 3.18
C ILE A 72 -3.13 -2.79 4.19
N THR A 73 -2.28 -1.79 4.40
CA THR A 73 -1.15 -1.90 5.33
C THR A 73 -1.63 -2.16 6.77
N THR A 74 -2.68 -1.46 7.20
CA THR A 74 -3.29 -1.64 8.52
C THR A 74 -3.88 -3.04 8.68
N ALA A 75 -4.63 -3.51 7.68
CA ALA A 75 -5.23 -4.85 7.70
C ALA A 75 -4.17 -5.96 7.78
N LEU A 76 -3.09 -5.85 7.01
CA LEU A 76 -1.99 -6.80 7.04
C LEU A 76 -1.22 -6.77 8.36
N GLY A 77 -1.01 -5.59 8.94
CA GLY A 77 -0.41 -5.45 10.27
C GLY A 77 -1.24 -6.14 11.35
N SER A 78 -2.56 -5.95 11.33
CA SER A 78 -3.49 -6.62 12.25
C SER A 78 -3.51 -8.14 12.08
N ALA A 79 -3.52 -8.61 10.83
CA ALA A 79 -3.43 -10.04 10.54
C ALA A 79 -2.12 -10.64 11.07
N ALA A 80 -0.98 -9.99 10.83
CA ALA A 80 0.32 -10.46 11.31
C ALA A 80 0.38 -10.58 12.85
N GLN A 81 -0.16 -9.60 13.58
CA GLN A 81 -0.25 -9.66 15.05
C GLN A 81 -1.13 -10.82 15.53
N THR A 82 -2.29 -11.01 14.90
CA THR A 82 -3.22 -12.10 15.24
C THR A 82 -2.55 -13.47 15.10
N TYR A 83 -1.77 -13.68 14.03
CA TYR A 83 -1.05 -14.94 13.84
C TYR A 83 0.06 -15.13 14.87
N ALA A 84 0.84 -14.09 15.17
CA ALA A 84 1.89 -14.15 16.18
C ALA A 84 1.32 -14.50 17.57
N ASP A 85 0.18 -13.91 17.95
CA ASP A 85 -0.49 -14.20 19.21
C ASP A 85 -1.03 -15.63 19.28
N ALA A 86 -1.57 -16.15 18.18
CA ALA A 86 -2.10 -17.50 18.13
C ALA A 86 -0.98 -18.56 18.25
N GLU A 87 0.17 -18.31 17.61
CA GLU A 87 1.35 -19.17 17.71
C GLU A 87 1.95 -19.16 19.12
N ALA A 88 2.06 -17.98 19.74
CA ALA A 88 2.52 -17.86 21.13
C ALA A 88 1.59 -18.60 22.12
N GLN A 89 0.28 -18.56 21.90
CA GLN A 89 -0.69 -19.31 22.68
C GLN A 89 -0.54 -20.83 22.48
N ALA A 90 -0.41 -21.28 21.24
CA ALA A 90 -0.20 -22.68 20.93
C ALA A 90 1.07 -23.22 21.61
N ALA A 91 2.19 -22.50 21.54
CA ALA A 91 3.44 -22.87 22.20
C ALA A 91 3.27 -23.06 23.72
N ARG A 92 2.51 -22.18 24.38
CA ARG A 92 2.23 -22.29 25.82
C ARG A 92 1.44 -23.54 26.20
N LEU A 93 0.57 -24.04 25.31
CA LEU A 93 -0.21 -25.26 25.58
C LEU A 93 0.66 -26.52 25.63
N PHE A 94 1.80 -26.53 24.92
CA PHE A 94 2.74 -27.65 24.90
C PHE A 94 3.89 -27.54 25.92
N LEU A 95 3.94 -26.45 26.69
CA LEU A 95 4.87 -26.26 27.81
C LEU A 95 4.29 -26.75 29.17
N ARG A 96 3.12 -27.40 29.14
CA ARG A 96 2.54 -28.16 30.26
C ARG A 96 2.75 -29.65 30.05
#